data_AF-A0A146LUB3-F1
#
_entry.id   AF-A0A146LUB3-F1
#
_cell.length_a   1.000
_cell.length_b   1.000
_cell.length_c   1.000
_cell.angle_alpha   90.00
_cell.angle_beta   90.00
_cell.angle_gamma   90.00
#
_symmetry.space_group_name_H-M   'P 1'
#
loop_
_entity.id
_entity.type
_entity.pdbx_description
1 polymer ?
#
loop_
_entity_poly.entity_id
_entity_poly.type
_entity_poly.pdbx_seq_one_letter_code
_entity_poly.pdbx_strand_id
1 'polypeptide(L)'
;MDCKRCDKVIPQDSLTIARVTTGFEYIVCHTTCGSTTQEDSWVSLEDYLVDNSKEDGWHTAEGEDDLLKHYILNRIIYSRQEVPDVDRDECEFDIPDPHDIVRLLWHKRKPVAFYTIKPEGSHIERRNEYYALPTLDTAFVRKSSRGKGNGLKIIQDLVEYFPNGDIGFSSPISQSMLRVLNSFLTKHREHRHRLWQISGNGAEGHRKLIWFSLAKMRRTIKHMG
;
A
#
# COMPACT_ATOMS: atom_id res chain seq x y z
N MET A 1 5.38 31.03 -0.87
CA MET A 1 4.46 30.78 -1.99
C MET A 1 3.08 30.69 -1.40
N ASP A 2 2.05 31.22 -2.06
CA ASP A 2 0.67 31.17 -1.55
C ASP A 2 -0.11 30.08 -2.29
N CYS A 3 -0.89 29.28 -1.55
CA CYS A 3 -1.79 28.31 -2.15
C CYS A 3 -2.99 29.06 -2.73
N LYS A 4 -3.10 29.15 -4.05
CA LYS A 4 -4.19 29.88 -4.73
C LYS A 4 -5.58 29.24 -4.56
N ARG A 5 -5.66 28.07 -3.92
CA ARG A 5 -6.93 27.39 -3.62
C ARG A 5 -7.39 27.56 -2.19
N CYS A 6 -6.50 27.58 -1.21
CA CYS A 6 -6.88 27.69 0.21
C CYS A 6 -6.49 29.03 0.84
N ASP A 7 -5.91 29.95 0.06
CA ASP A 7 -5.46 31.29 0.46
C ASP A 7 -4.55 31.31 1.69
N LYS A 8 -3.89 30.18 1.96
CA LYS A 8 -2.90 30.07 3.04
C LYS A 8 -1.52 30.37 2.48
N VAL A 9 -0.79 31.24 3.18
CA VAL A 9 0.66 31.36 3.05
C VAL A 9 1.25 29.99 3.30
N ILE A 10 2.01 29.48 2.35
CA ILE A 10 2.68 28.19 2.49
C ILE A 10 4.11 28.45 2.97
N PRO A 11 4.44 28.14 4.25
CA PRO A 11 5.83 28.07 4.69
C PRO A 11 6.63 27.19 3.74
N GLN A 12 7.85 27.59 3.38
CA GLN A 12 8.69 26.84 2.43
C GLN A 12 8.88 25.38 2.86
N ASP A 13 8.94 25.13 4.17
CA ASP A 13 9.11 23.80 4.78
C ASP A 13 7.83 22.93 4.74
N SER A 14 6.68 23.54 4.43
CA SER A 14 5.38 22.84 4.35
C SER A 14 5.00 22.41 2.94
N LEU A 15 5.81 22.81 1.94
CA LEU A 15 5.70 22.37 0.57
C LEU A 15 6.39 21.02 0.41
N THR A 16 5.63 20.01 0.01
CA THR A 16 6.22 18.76 -0.47
C THR A 16 6.29 18.81 -1.98
N ILE A 17 7.50 18.91 -2.51
CA ILE A 17 7.77 18.74 -3.95
C ILE A 17 7.98 17.25 -4.19
N ALA A 18 7.00 16.61 -4.80
CA ALA A 18 7.14 15.23 -5.24
C ALA A 18 7.69 15.23 -6.66
N ARG A 19 8.87 14.65 -6.86
CA ARG A 19 9.37 14.26 -8.19
C ARG A 19 8.93 12.83 -8.44
N VAL A 20 7.98 12.65 -9.34
CA VAL A 20 7.60 11.31 -9.82
C VAL A 20 8.70 10.82 -10.79
N THR A 21 8.79 9.51 -11.03
CA THR A 21 9.80 8.83 -11.86
C THR A 21 10.04 9.44 -13.25
N THR A 22 9.18 10.36 -13.67
CA THR A 22 9.17 11.01 -14.97
C THR A 22 9.57 12.50 -14.94
N GLY A 23 10.00 13.00 -13.78
CA GLY A 23 10.54 14.35 -13.64
C GLY A 23 9.50 15.45 -13.49
N PHE A 24 8.21 15.11 -13.40
CA PHE A 24 7.17 16.08 -13.04
C PHE A 24 7.24 16.40 -11.55
N GLU A 25 7.23 17.70 -11.25
CA GLU A 25 7.20 18.22 -9.90
C GLU A 25 5.75 18.58 -9.52
N TYR A 26 5.32 18.06 -8.38
CA TYR A 26 4.01 18.35 -7.82
C TYR A 26 4.15 19.05 -6.49
N ILE A 27 3.39 20.11 -6.31
CA ILE A 27 3.38 20.96 -5.12
C ILE A 27 2.16 20.58 -4.30
N VAL A 28 2.37 19.99 -3.11
CA VAL A 28 1.29 19.72 -2.16
C VAL A 28 1.35 20.72 -1.00
N CYS A 29 0.26 21.46 -0.79
CA CYS A 29 0.11 22.42 0.29
C CYS A 29 -0.58 21.79 1.50
N HIS A 30 0.13 21.71 2.64
CA HIS A 30 -0.41 21.50 4.00
C HIS A 30 -1.20 20.20 4.29
N THR A 31 -1.65 19.47 3.26
CA THR A 31 -2.27 18.12 3.17
C THR A 31 -3.51 18.06 2.26
N THR A 32 -4.10 19.16 1.78
CA THR A 32 -5.44 19.11 1.13
C THR A 32 -5.48 19.59 -0.32
N CYS A 33 -4.49 20.35 -0.76
CA CYS A 33 -4.45 20.94 -2.10
C CYS A 33 -3.16 20.55 -2.81
N GLY A 34 -3.24 20.34 -4.13
CA GLY A 34 -2.12 20.03 -5.00
C GLY A 34 -2.16 20.87 -6.28
N SER A 35 -0.98 21.13 -6.86
CA SER A 35 -0.82 21.73 -8.17
C SER A 35 0.41 21.12 -8.86
N THR A 36 0.40 21.10 -10.19
CA THR A 36 1.55 20.66 -10.99
C THR A 36 2.44 21.88 -11.25
N THR A 37 3.76 21.70 -11.41
CA THR A 37 4.63 22.85 -11.72
C THR A 37 4.46 23.40 -13.14
N GLN A 38 3.76 22.69 -14.02
CA GLN A 38 3.50 23.12 -15.40
C GLN A 38 2.19 23.90 -15.55
N GLU A 39 1.21 23.65 -14.68
CA GLU A 39 -0.08 24.33 -14.68
C GLU A 39 -0.32 24.99 -13.33
N ASP A 40 -0.45 26.32 -13.30
CA ASP A 40 -0.79 27.12 -12.11
C ASP A 40 -2.25 26.91 -11.64
N SER A 41 -2.84 25.76 -11.99
CA SER A 41 -4.18 25.30 -11.63
C SER A 41 -4.09 24.50 -10.32
N TRP A 42 -4.82 24.96 -9.30
CA TRP A 42 -4.83 24.31 -7.98
C TRP A 42 -6.11 23.50 -7.79
N VAL A 43 -5.97 22.20 -7.54
CA VAL A 43 -7.07 21.28 -7.27
C VAL A 43 -6.99 20.72 -5.85
N SER A 44 -8.11 20.23 -5.29
CA SER A 44 -8.02 19.46 -4.05
C SER A 44 -7.44 18.09 -4.38
N LEU A 45 -6.79 17.46 -3.39
CA LEU A 45 -6.32 16.09 -3.59
C LEU A 45 -7.48 15.13 -3.91
N GLU A 46 -8.65 15.37 -3.31
CA GLU A 46 -9.85 14.58 -3.60
C GLU A 46 -10.35 14.74 -5.03
N ASP A 47 -10.25 15.93 -5.60
CA ASP A 47 -10.61 16.17 -7.01
C ASP A 47 -9.55 15.58 -7.94
N TYR A 48 -8.26 15.72 -7.59
CA TYR A 48 -7.16 15.14 -8.36
C TYR A 48 -7.24 13.61 -8.45
N LEU A 49 -7.67 12.95 -7.37
CA LEU A 49 -7.83 11.50 -7.34
C LEU A 49 -8.95 10.97 -8.26
N VAL A 50 -9.81 11.84 -8.80
CA VAL A 50 -10.84 11.44 -9.78
C VAL A 50 -10.19 11.15 -11.13
N ASP A 51 -10.47 9.98 -11.68
CA ASP A 51 -10.12 9.62 -13.05
C ASP A 51 -11.32 8.95 -13.74
N ASN A 52 -11.89 9.65 -14.72
CA ASN A 52 -13.08 9.20 -15.43
C ASN A 52 -12.81 8.03 -16.40
N SER A 53 -11.55 7.75 -16.72
CA SER A 53 -11.15 6.64 -17.59
C SER A 53 -11.05 5.30 -16.87
N LYS A 54 -10.91 5.31 -15.54
CA LYS A 54 -10.68 4.10 -14.73
C LYS A 54 -11.98 3.47 -14.27
N GLU A 55 -12.16 2.19 -14.55
CA GLU A 55 -13.34 1.41 -14.15
C GLU A 55 -13.23 0.94 -12.69
N ASP A 56 -14.33 0.43 -12.13
CA ASP A 56 -14.32 -0.15 -10.78
C ASP A 56 -13.57 -1.49 -10.80
N GLY A 57 -12.59 -1.67 -9.90
CA GLY A 57 -11.81 -2.89 -9.83
C GLY A 57 -10.33 -2.65 -9.54
N TRP A 58 -9.54 -3.72 -9.55
CA TRP A 58 -8.10 -3.64 -9.38
C TRP A 58 -7.41 -3.38 -10.72
N HIS A 59 -6.59 -2.32 -10.75
CA HIS A 59 -5.75 -1.98 -11.89
C HIS A 59 -4.30 -1.90 -11.44
N THR A 60 -3.39 -2.31 -12.31
CA THR A 60 -1.97 -1.99 -12.14
C THR A 60 -1.78 -0.51 -12.44
N ALA A 61 -1.00 0.18 -11.62
CA ALA A 61 -0.64 1.57 -11.88
C ALA A 61 0.20 1.64 -13.15
N GLU A 62 -0.23 2.44 -14.11
CA GLU A 62 0.45 2.63 -15.39
C GLU A 62 0.67 4.12 -15.63
N GLY A 63 1.91 4.46 -15.97
CA GLY A 63 2.30 5.85 -16.20
C GLY A 63 2.32 6.71 -14.95
N GLU A 64 2.54 7.99 -15.17
CA GLU A 64 2.93 8.95 -14.12
C GLU A 64 1.76 9.34 -13.24
N ASP A 65 0.58 9.47 -13.83
CA ASP A 65 -0.62 9.91 -13.13
C ASP A 65 -1.10 8.87 -12.11
N ASP A 66 -1.09 7.57 -12.46
CA ASP A 66 -1.40 6.51 -11.48
C ASP A 66 -0.38 6.47 -10.34
N LEU A 67 0.91 6.62 -10.66
CA LEU A 67 1.98 6.67 -9.66
C LEU A 67 1.85 7.89 -8.74
N LEU A 68 1.40 9.04 -9.26
CA LEU A 68 1.09 10.18 -8.43
C LEU A 68 -0.14 9.95 -7.55
N LYS A 69 -1.20 9.34 -8.07
CA LYS A 69 -2.38 8.99 -7.26
C LYS A 69 -2.00 8.03 -6.14
N HIS A 70 -1.14 7.05 -6.41
CA HIS A 70 -0.53 6.21 -5.37
C HIS A 70 0.29 7.06 -4.37
N TYR A 71 1.16 7.96 -4.83
CA TYR A 71 1.96 8.83 -3.96
C TYR A 71 1.08 9.68 -3.04
N ILE A 72 -0.01 10.25 -3.56
CA ILE A 72 -0.98 11.02 -2.77
C ILE A 72 -1.64 10.12 -1.71
N LEU A 73 -2.06 8.91 -2.07
CA LEU A 73 -2.63 7.95 -1.12
C LEU A 73 -1.63 7.55 -0.03
N ASN A 74 -0.37 7.31 -0.39
CA ASN A 74 0.69 6.88 0.52
C ASN A 74 1.22 8.05 1.37
N ARG A 75 1.89 9.02 0.75
CA ARG A 75 2.69 10.03 1.47
C ARG A 75 1.87 11.18 2.06
N ILE A 76 0.66 11.40 1.56
CA ILE A 76 -0.19 12.50 2.02
C ILE A 76 -1.37 11.97 2.83
N ILE A 77 -2.20 11.12 2.23
CA ILE A 77 -3.40 10.61 2.90
C ILE A 77 -2.99 9.67 4.02
N TYR A 78 -2.27 8.57 3.74
CA TYR A 78 -1.89 7.63 4.77
C TYR A 78 -0.94 8.25 5.81
N SER A 79 0.17 8.86 5.40
CA SER A 79 1.15 9.38 6.37
C SER A 79 0.69 10.59 7.18
N ARG A 80 -0.24 11.42 6.68
CA ARG A 80 -0.58 12.71 7.34
C ARG A 80 -2.05 12.86 7.73
N GLN A 81 -2.99 12.25 7.02
CA GLN A 81 -4.43 12.36 7.31
C GLN A 81 -4.98 11.11 8.00
N GLU A 82 -4.46 9.94 7.63
CA GLU A 82 -4.89 8.62 8.09
C GLU A 82 -3.73 7.88 8.77
N VAL A 83 -2.98 8.62 9.58
CA VAL A 83 -1.68 8.27 10.20
C VAL A 83 -1.65 6.83 10.75
N PRO A 84 -0.57 6.06 10.49
CA PRO A 84 -0.38 4.71 11.03
C PRO A 84 -0.48 4.66 12.55
N ASP A 85 -1.12 3.60 13.05
CA ASP A 85 -1.17 3.26 14.47
C ASP A 85 -0.04 2.29 14.83
N VAL A 86 1.04 2.80 15.43
CA VAL A 86 2.24 2.03 15.81
C VAL A 86 1.93 0.93 16.83
N ASP A 87 0.94 1.13 17.71
CA ASP A 87 0.51 0.12 18.69
C ASP A 87 -0.23 -1.05 18.04
N ARG A 88 -0.54 -0.92 16.75
CA ARG A 88 -1.17 -1.95 15.91
C ARG A 88 -0.25 -2.51 14.83
N ASP A 89 1.06 -2.32 15.01
CA ASP A 89 2.09 -2.75 14.07
C ASP A 89 1.89 -2.14 12.67
N GLU A 90 1.31 -0.93 12.60
CA GLU A 90 1.30 -0.11 11.38
C GLU A 90 2.53 0.81 11.38
N CYS A 91 3.14 1.01 10.21
CA CYS A 91 4.33 1.84 10.04
C CYS A 91 4.19 2.74 8.82
N GLU A 92 5.02 3.78 8.72
CA GLU A 92 5.11 4.52 7.47
C GLU A 92 5.54 3.60 6.33
N PHE A 93 4.97 3.83 5.15
CA PHE A 93 5.36 3.12 3.94
C PHE A 93 6.43 3.92 3.20
N ASP A 94 7.41 3.19 2.70
CA ASP A 94 8.37 3.73 1.74
C ASP A 94 7.69 3.98 0.39
N ILE A 95 8.40 4.71 -0.47
CA ILE A 95 7.99 4.90 -1.87
C ILE A 95 8.44 3.64 -2.63
N PRO A 96 7.57 3.06 -3.50
CA PRO A 96 7.93 1.90 -4.30
C PRO A 96 9.12 2.20 -5.21
N ASP A 97 9.98 1.20 -5.38
CA ASP A 97 11.08 1.24 -6.33
C ASP A 97 10.54 1.20 -7.78
N PRO A 98 11.31 1.64 -8.80
CA PRO A 98 10.83 1.70 -10.18
C PRO A 98 10.29 0.38 -10.76
N HIS A 99 10.74 -0.77 -10.23
CA HIS A 99 10.34 -2.11 -10.68
C HIS A 99 9.25 -2.75 -9.80
N ASP A 100 8.81 -2.04 -8.75
CA ASP A 100 7.74 -2.54 -7.91
C ASP A 100 6.40 -2.49 -8.65
N ILE A 101 5.55 -3.46 -8.36
CA ILE A 101 4.20 -3.46 -8.89
C ILE A 101 3.32 -2.71 -7.91
N VAL A 102 2.65 -1.66 -8.40
CA VAL A 102 1.65 -0.91 -7.63
C VAL A 102 0.26 -1.28 -8.13
N ARG A 103 -0.61 -1.70 -7.23
CA ARG A 103 -2.00 -2.08 -7.53
C ARG A 103 -2.95 -1.10 -6.86
N LEU A 104 -3.87 -0.53 -7.63
CA LEU A 104 -4.87 0.44 -7.18
C LEU A 104 -6.27 -0.17 -7.28
N LEU A 105 -7.04 -0.10 -6.19
CA LEU A 105 -8.46 -0.48 -6.18
C LEU A 105 -9.29 0.75 -6.48
N TRP A 106 -9.91 0.76 -7.64
CA TRP A 106 -10.79 1.83 -8.10
C TRP A 106 -12.23 1.55 -7.69
N HIS A 107 -12.90 2.58 -7.18
CA HIS A 107 -14.32 2.57 -6.90
C HIS A 107 -14.91 3.96 -7.12
N LYS A 108 -15.95 4.04 -7.97
CA LYS A 108 -16.58 5.30 -8.37
C LYS A 108 -15.55 6.32 -8.86
N ARG A 109 -14.68 5.89 -9.79
CA ARG A 109 -13.64 6.73 -10.43
C ARG A 109 -12.55 7.27 -9.50
N LYS A 110 -12.42 6.74 -8.28
CA LYS A 110 -11.35 7.10 -7.33
C LYS A 110 -10.62 5.86 -6.82
N PRO A 111 -9.30 5.92 -6.60
CA PRO A 111 -8.58 4.84 -5.94
C PRO A 111 -8.86 4.89 -4.43
N VAL A 112 -9.36 3.79 -3.87
CA VAL A 112 -9.79 3.67 -2.46
C VAL A 112 -8.94 2.72 -1.62
N ALA A 113 -8.06 1.97 -2.28
CA ALA A 113 -7.05 1.13 -1.64
C ALA A 113 -5.86 0.97 -2.60
N PHE A 114 -4.70 0.63 -2.05
CA PHE A 114 -3.57 0.18 -2.84
C PHE A 114 -2.83 -0.95 -2.12
N TYR A 115 -2.02 -1.69 -2.87
CA TYR A 115 -0.93 -2.46 -2.31
C TYR A 115 0.26 -2.43 -3.27
N THR A 116 1.46 -2.65 -2.74
CA THR A 116 2.68 -2.75 -3.53
C THR A 116 3.29 -4.14 -3.38
N ILE A 117 3.94 -4.60 -4.45
CA ILE A 117 4.66 -5.87 -4.48
C ILE A 117 6.11 -5.58 -4.85
N LYS A 118 7.05 -6.18 -4.13
CA LYS A 118 8.42 -6.42 -4.60
C LYS A 118 8.40 -7.71 -5.42
N PRO A 119 8.64 -7.66 -6.75
CA PRO A 119 8.78 -8.87 -7.54
C PRO A 119 9.89 -9.79 -7.01
N GLU A 120 9.76 -11.09 -7.30
CA GLU A 120 10.87 -12.01 -7.11
C GLU A 120 12.09 -11.55 -7.92
N GLY A 121 13.27 -11.61 -7.33
CA GLY A 121 14.50 -11.10 -7.94
C GLY A 121 14.72 -9.60 -7.80
N SER A 122 13.81 -8.84 -7.17
CA SER A 122 14.06 -7.43 -6.85
C SER A 122 15.21 -7.28 -5.86
N HIS A 123 16.09 -6.31 -6.10
CA HIS A 123 17.27 -6.05 -5.27
C HIS A 123 16.89 -5.37 -3.95
N ILE A 124 17.53 -5.81 -2.86
CA ILE A 124 17.41 -5.25 -1.53
C ILE A 124 18.72 -4.52 -1.23
N GLU A 125 18.78 -3.22 -1.56
CA GLU A 125 20.02 -2.44 -1.53
C GLU A 125 20.77 -2.55 -0.20
N ARG A 126 20.07 -2.38 0.93
CA ARG A 126 20.68 -2.36 2.27
C ARG A 126 21.33 -3.69 2.67
N ARG A 127 20.91 -4.81 2.07
CA ARG A 127 21.42 -6.15 2.38
C ARG A 127 22.27 -6.73 1.25
N ASN A 128 22.26 -6.10 0.08
CA ASN A 128 22.80 -6.66 -1.15
C ASN A 128 22.28 -8.08 -1.44
N GLU A 129 20.97 -8.26 -1.26
CA GLU A 129 20.25 -9.52 -1.48
C GLU A 129 19.17 -9.32 -2.54
N TYR A 130 18.51 -10.42 -2.95
CA TYR A 130 17.39 -10.39 -3.88
C TYR A 130 16.20 -11.14 -3.29
N TYR A 131 14.99 -10.59 -3.41
CA TYR A 131 13.76 -11.23 -2.94
C TYR A 131 13.61 -12.62 -3.56
N ALA A 132 13.40 -13.63 -2.71
CA ALA A 132 13.29 -15.04 -3.12
C ALA A 132 11.88 -15.45 -3.57
N LEU A 133 10.90 -14.54 -3.45
CA LEU A 133 9.50 -14.74 -3.83
C LEU A 133 8.81 -13.37 -3.96
N PRO A 134 7.72 -13.28 -4.76
CA PRO A 134 6.91 -12.06 -4.82
C PRO A 134 6.41 -11.69 -3.42
N THR A 135 6.62 -10.46 -3.01
CA THR A 135 6.35 -10.02 -1.64
C THR A 135 5.42 -8.82 -1.62
N LEU A 136 4.26 -8.94 -0.98
CA LEU A 136 3.44 -7.80 -0.61
C LEU A 136 4.19 -6.97 0.42
N ASP A 137 4.51 -5.73 0.03
CA ASP A 137 5.36 -4.85 0.82
C ASP A 137 4.55 -3.84 1.62
N THR A 138 3.58 -3.20 0.96
CA THR A 138 2.67 -2.24 1.59
C THR A 138 1.24 -2.54 1.20
N ALA A 139 0.29 -2.24 2.09
CA ALA A 139 -1.13 -2.37 1.81
C ALA A 139 -1.93 -1.34 2.59
N PHE A 140 -2.78 -0.60 1.89
CA PHE A 140 -3.57 0.48 2.44
C PHE A 140 -5.02 0.41 1.97
N VAL A 141 -5.95 0.66 2.89
CA VAL A 141 -7.36 0.89 2.57
C VAL A 141 -7.79 2.19 3.24
N ARG A 142 -8.33 3.12 2.45
CA ARG A 142 -8.88 4.38 2.95
C ARG A 142 -9.87 4.15 4.08
N LYS A 143 -9.80 4.96 5.15
CA LYS A 143 -10.69 4.88 6.33
C LYS A 143 -12.17 4.88 5.92
N SER A 144 -12.56 5.72 4.98
CA SER A 144 -13.93 5.80 4.41
C SER A 144 -14.38 4.52 3.68
N SER A 145 -13.44 3.63 3.36
CA SER A 145 -13.62 2.37 2.63
C SER A 145 -13.25 1.13 3.46
N ARG A 146 -12.89 1.30 4.74
CA ARG A 146 -12.69 0.18 5.68
C ARG A 146 -14.05 -0.44 6.08
N GLY A 147 -14.03 -1.69 6.55
CA GLY A 147 -15.24 -2.43 6.92
C GLY A 147 -16.09 -2.94 5.74
N LYS A 148 -15.72 -2.62 4.49
CA LYS A 148 -16.44 -3.01 3.26
C LYS A 148 -15.84 -4.22 2.55
N GLY A 149 -15.00 -5.00 3.24
CA GLY A 149 -14.32 -6.17 2.67
C GLY A 149 -13.11 -5.87 1.78
N ASN A 150 -12.70 -4.61 1.60
CA ASN A 150 -11.59 -4.25 0.71
C ASN A 150 -10.24 -4.87 1.11
N GLY A 151 -9.98 -5.10 2.41
CA GLY A 151 -8.80 -5.85 2.84
C GLY A 151 -8.81 -7.29 2.34
N LEU A 152 -9.96 -7.96 2.32
CA LEU A 152 -10.07 -9.31 1.73
C LEU A 152 -9.87 -9.27 0.21
N LYS A 153 -10.34 -8.20 -0.46
CA LYS A 153 -10.11 -8.01 -1.89
C LYS A 153 -8.63 -7.83 -2.23
N ILE A 154 -7.82 -7.26 -1.35
CA ILE A 154 -6.35 -7.20 -1.52
C ILE A 154 -5.80 -8.63 -1.58
N ILE A 155 -6.14 -9.46 -0.60
CA ILE A 155 -5.61 -10.83 -0.54
C ILE A 155 -6.11 -11.67 -1.72
N GLN A 156 -7.39 -11.52 -2.10
CA GLN A 156 -7.97 -12.20 -3.25
C GLN A 156 -7.23 -11.84 -4.55
N ASP A 157 -7.07 -10.53 -4.81
CA ASP A 157 -6.37 -10.05 -6.01
C ASP A 157 -4.92 -10.53 -6.04
N LEU A 158 -4.23 -10.48 -4.89
CA LEU A 158 -2.84 -10.92 -4.77
C LEU A 158 -2.65 -12.40 -5.12
N VAL A 159 -3.52 -13.30 -4.61
CA VAL A 159 -3.41 -14.74 -4.91
C VAL A 159 -3.84 -15.09 -6.33
N GLU A 160 -4.73 -14.30 -6.93
CA GLU A 160 -5.11 -14.45 -8.34
C GLU A 160 -3.99 -13.95 -9.27
N TYR A 161 -3.29 -12.89 -8.86
CA TYR A 161 -2.15 -12.33 -9.59
C TYR A 161 -0.94 -13.30 -9.59
N PHE A 162 -0.74 -14.05 -8.50
CA PHE A 162 0.29 -15.09 -8.39
C PHE A 162 -0.32 -16.49 -8.13
N PRO A 163 -0.95 -17.12 -9.14
CA PRO A 163 -1.80 -18.31 -8.93
C PRO A 163 -1.03 -19.56 -8.54
N ASN A 164 0.26 -19.66 -8.87
CA ASN A 164 1.06 -20.88 -8.77
C ASN A 164 2.28 -20.79 -7.84
N GLY A 165 2.41 -19.69 -7.07
CA GLY A 165 3.61 -19.42 -6.27
C GLY A 165 3.36 -19.23 -4.78
N ASP A 166 4.44 -19.28 -4.02
CA ASP A 166 4.51 -18.73 -2.67
C ASP A 166 4.50 -17.20 -2.72
N ILE A 167 3.86 -16.58 -1.74
CA ILE A 167 3.74 -15.12 -1.65
C ILE A 167 4.23 -14.68 -0.27
N GLY A 168 5.19 -13.76 -0.28
CA GLY A 168 5.74 -13.12 0.90
C GLY A 168 4.87 -11.95 1.36
N PHE A 169 4.90 -11.68 2.66
CA PHE A 169 4.40 -10.48 3.30
C PHE A 169 5.55 -9.88 4.09
N SER A 170 5.94 -8.65 3.74
CA SER A 170 6.95 -7.90 4.50
C SER A 170 6.55 -7.79 5.97
N SER A 171 7.56 -7.85 6.83
CA SER A 171 7.38 -7.68 8.28
C SER A 171 7.64 -6.23 8.69
N PRO A 172 6.89 -5.66 9.64
CA PRO A 172 5.78 -6.28 10.38
C PRO A 172 4.48 -6.40 9.58
N ILE A 173 3.67 -7.41 9.88
CA ILE A 173 2.29 -7.50 9.39
C ILE A 173 1.39 -6.86 10.44
N SER A 174 0.69 -5.79 10.06
CA SER A 174 -0.21 -5.08 10.96
C SER A 174 -1.29 -5.98 11.55
N GLN A 175 -1.77 -5.67 12.76
CA GLN A 175 -2.85 -6.42 13.40
C GLN A 175 -4.13 -6.45 12.53
N SER A 176 -4.40 -5.37 11.79
CA SER A 176 -5.53 -5.30 10.87
C SER A 176 -5.37 -6.27 9.70
N MET A 177 -4.18 -6.35 9.10
CA MET A 177 -3.88 -7.31 8.04
C MET A 177 -3.88 -8.75 8.54
N LEU A 178 -3.38 -9.03 9.75
CA LEU A 178 -3.48 -10.35 10.37
C LEU A 178 -4.93 -10.82 10.52
N ARG A 179 -5.86 -9.92 10.88
CA ARG A 179 -7.30 -10.26 10.94
C ARG A 179 -7.86 -10.59 9.55
N VAL A 180 -7.45 -9.85 8.53
CA VAL A 180 -7.83 -10.10 7.13
C VAL A 180 -7.31 -11.47 6.68
N LEU A 181 -6.01 -11.74 6.83
CA LEU A 181 -5.38 -13.02 6.52
C LEU A 181 -6.04 -14.18 7.26
N ASN A 182 -6.35 -14.00 8.54
CA ASN A 182 -7.04 -14.98 9.36
C ASN A 182 -8.45 -15.32 8.84
N SER A 183 -9.20 -14.30 8.42
CA SER A 183 -10.53 -14.48 7.82
C SER A 183 -10.41 -15.19 6.46
N PHE A 184 -9.50 -14.72 5.61
CA PHE A 184 -9.25 -15.28 4.28
C PHE A 184 -8.85 -16.77 4.36
N LEU A 185 -7.79 -17.09 5.09
CA LEU A 185 -7.26 -18.46 5.22
C LEU A 185 -8.20 -19.41 5.98
N THR A 186 -9.16 -18.89 6.74
CA THR A 186 -10.21 -19.73 7.34
C THR A 186 -11.15 -20.26 6.25
N LYS A 187 -11.49 -19.43 5.26
CA LYS A 187 -12.39 -19.77 4.15
C LYS A 187 -11.67 -20.50 3.01
N HIS A 188 -10.46 -20.07 2.68
CA HIS A 188 -9.67 -20.56 1.55
C HIS A 188 -8.53 -21.44 2.03
N ARG A 189 -8.80 -22.74 2.20
CA ARG A 189 -7.83 -23.70 2.77
C ARG A 189 -6.67 -23.98 1.82
N GLU A 190 -6.94 -23.91 0.53
CA GLU A 190 -6.01 -24.04 -0.58
C GLU A 190 -4.84 -23.06 -0.52
N HIS A 191 -5.00 -21.91 0.16
CA HIS A 191 -3.93 -20.91 0.29
C HIS A 191 -3.12 -21.01 1.58
N ARG A 192 -3.45 -21.94 2.49
CA ARG A 192 -2.81 -22.03 3.82
C ARG A 192 -1.33 -22.39 3.80
N HIS A 193 -0.83 -22.96 2.70
CA HIS A 193 0.55 -23.42 2.55
C HIS A 193 1.42 -22.47 1.71
N ARG A 194 0.89 -21.33 1.24
CA ARG A 194 1.59 -20.44 0.29
C ARG A 194 1.74 -18.99 0.73
N LEU A 195 1.17 -18.58 1.87
CA LEU A 195 1.30 -17.21 2.37
C LEU A 195 2.28 -17.15 3.55
N TRP A 196 3.34 -16.39 3.37
CA TRP A 196 4.51 -16.38 4.26
C TRP A 196 4.76 -14.97 4.79
N GLN A 197 4.94 -14.82 6.10
CA GLN A 197 5.57 -13.62 6.63
C GLN A 197 7.08 -13.79 6.43
N ILE A 198 7.72 -12.78 5.86
CA ILE A 198 9.14 -12.84 5.55
C ILE A 198 9.95 -11.81 6.34
N SER A 199 11.19 -12.16 6.64
CA SER A 199 12.25 -11.24 7.03
C SER A 199 13.35 -11.30 5.96
N GLY A 200 14.24 -10.30 5.91
CA GLY A 200 15.31 -10.33 4.90
C GLY A 200 14.74 -10.38 3.48
N ASN A 201 15.28 -11.29 2.68
CA ASN A 201 14.83 -11.57 1.33
C ASN A 201 13.74 -12.66 1.20
N GLY A 202 13.32 -13.28 2.31
CA GLY A 202 12.32 -14.34 2.31
C GLY A 202 12.81 -15.71 1.82
N ALA A 203 14.12 -15.94 1.75
CA ALA A 203 14.69 -17.26 1.50
C ALA A 203 14.36 -18.26 2.63
N GLU A 204 14.75 -19.53 2.44
CA GLU A 204 14.55 -20.57 3.45
C GLU A 204 15.19 -20.18 4.80
N GLY A 205 14.48 -20.41 5.91
CA GLY A 205 14.86 -19.91 7.24
C GLY A 205 14.49 -18.45 7.53
N HIS A 206 14.20 -17.65 6.50
CA HIS A 206 13.77 -16.25 6.59
C HIS A 206 12.27 -16.04 6.35
N ARG A 207 11.49 -17.13 6.34
CA ARG A 207 10.04 -17.10 6.11
C ARG A 207 9.29 -17.96 7.13
N LYS A 208 8.11 -17.51 7.55
CA LYS A 208 7.22 -18.20 8.48
C LYS A 208 5.83 -18.30 7.88
N LEU A 209 5.28 -19.51 7.86
CA LEU A 209 3.94 -19.72 7.33
C LEU A 209 2.90 -18.96 8.18
N ILE A 210 2.14 -18.08 7.54
CA ILE A 210 1.19 -17.19 8.24
C ILE A 210 0.10 -18.00 8.93
N TRP A 211 -0.43 -19.03 8.25
CA TRP A 211 -1.46 -19.90 8.83
C TRP A 211 -1.00 -20.57 10.12
N PHE A 212 0.24 -21.07 10.15
CA PHE A 212 0.81 -21.69 11.34
C PHE A 212 0.94 -20.69 12.50
N SER A 213 1.42 -19.47 12.19
CA SER A 213 1.55 -18.38 13.16
C SER A 213 0.19 -17.99 13.76
N LEU A 214 -0.85 -17.85 12.93
CA LEU A 214 -2.23 -17.57 13.37
C LEU A 214 -2.80 -18.70 14.24
N ALA A 215 -2.57 -19.96 13.87
CA ALA A 215 -3.03 -21.11 14.66
C ALA A 215 -2.39 -21.15 16.05
N LYS A 216 -1.09 -20.80 16.15
CA LYS A 216 -0.38 -20.70 17.44
C LYS A 216 -0.93 -19.57 18.31
N MET A 217 -1.21 -18.40 17.74
CA MET A 217 -1.83 -17.28 18.47
C MET A 217 -3.19 -17.67 19.07
N ARG A 218 -4.06 -18.33 18.28
CA ARG A 218 -5.38 -18.79 18.76
C ARG A 218 -5.29 -19.76 19.93
N ARG A 219 -4.29 -20.65 19.96
CA ARG A 219 -4.08 -21.61 21.06
C ARG A 219 -3.63 -20.89 22.33
N THR A 220 -2.77 -19.90 22.21
CA THR A 220 -2.22 -19.13 23.34
C THR A 220 -3.33 -18.35 24.06
N ILE A 221 -4.21 -17.69 23.30
CA ILE A 221 -5.37 -16.96 23.87
C ILE A 221 -6.31 -17.91 24.63
N LYS A 222 -6.52 -19.13 24.12
CA LYS A 222 -7.37 -20.14 24.80
C LYS A 222 -6.80 -20.69 26.10
N HIS A 223 -5.50 -20.54 26.37
CA HIS A 223 -4.87 -21.03 27.60
C HIS A 223 -4.74 -19.93 28.69
N MET A 224 -5.16 -18.70 28.38
CA MET A 224 -5.12 -17.55 29.30
C MET A 224 -6.50 -17.10 29.78
N GLY A 225 -7.57 -17.82 29.41
CA GLY A 225 -8.95 -17.53 29.78
C GLY A 225 -9.63 -18.70 30.46
#